data_AF-A0A2E7RL20-F1
#
_entry.id   AF-A0A2E7RL20-F1
#
_cell.length_a   1.000
_cell.length_b   1.000
_cell.length_c   1.000
_cell.angle_alpha   90.00
_cell.angle_beta   90.00
_cell.angle_gamma   90.00
#
_symmetry.space_group_name_H-M   'P 1'
#
loop_
_entity.id
_entity.type
_entity.pdbx_description
1 polymer ?
#
loop_
_entity_poly.entity_id
_entity_poly.type
_entity_poly.pdbx_seq_one_letter_code
_entity_poly.pdbx_strand_id
1 'polypeptide(L)'
;MGMVWAMNGKVIPAMKKDNIGKPLLSLKKGKTHILRWRNDTSFAHPIHLHGHAVHLISTDGEKLAEPLIMDTLLINSNQYVDVASSPTIPVIGRCIVTFSNMPQPA
;
A
#
# COMPACT_ATOMS: atom_id res chain seq x y z
N MET A 1 -24.65 -5.18 -0.03
CA MET A 1 -23.70 -4.69 -1.05
C MET A 1 -22.30 -4.74 -0.45
N GLY A 2 -21.52 -5.78 -0.79
CA GLY A 2 -20.26 -6.13 -0.11
C GLY A 2 -19.13 -5.16 -0.41
N MET A 3 -18.44 -4.69 0.63
CA MET A 3 -17.26 -3.86 0.46
C MET A 3 -16.03 -4.77 0.25
N VAL A 4 -15.71 -5.03 -1.03
CA VAL A 4 -14.61 -5.91 -1.46
C VAL A 4 -13.24 -5.18 -1.42
N TRP A 5 -13.23 -3.86 -1.35
CA TRP A 5 -12.03 -3.02 -1.46
C TRP A 5 -11.68 -2.40 -0.10
N ALA A 6 -10.87 -3.12 0.66
CA ALA A 6 -10.36 -2.68 1.96
C ALA A 6 -8.83 -2.50 1.92
N MET A 7 -8.30 -1.69 2.82
CA MET A 7 -6.87 -1.65 3.14
C MET A 7 -6.71 -1.91 4.63
N ASN A 8 -5.85 -2.84 5.02
CA ASN A 8 -5.68 -3.28 6.42
C ASN A 8 -7.01 -3.71 7.07
N GLY A 9 -7.83 -4.46 6.34
CA GLY A 9 -9.15 -4.92 6.79
C GLY A 9 -10.17 -3.79 7.01
N LYS A 10 -9.86 -2.54 6.59
CA LYS A 10 -10.74 -1.39 6.72
C LYS A 10 -11.09 -0.82 5.36
N VAL A 11 -12.39 -0.67 5.14
CA VAL A 11 -12.89 0.06 3.97
C VAL A 11 -12.63 1.54 4.21
N ILE A 12 -12.04 2.18 3.21
CA ILE A 12 -11.73 3.60 3.26
C ILE A 12 -12.93 4.34 2.68
N PRO A 13 -13.68 5.12 3.49
CA PRO A 13 -14.77 5.91 2.95
C PRO A 13 -14.22 6.95 1.97
N ALA A 14 -15.04 7.34 0.99
CA ALA A 14 -14.72 8.45 0.11
C ALA A 14 -14.38 9.70 0.92
N MET A 15 -13.34 10.41 0.51
CA MET A 15 -12.99 11.69 1.10
C MET A 15 -14.14 12.67 0.88
N LYS A 16 -14.52 13.39 1.94
CA LYS A 16 -15.48 14.48 1.86
C LYS A 16 -14.72 15.80 1.94
N LYS A 17 -15.28 16.87 1.34
CA LYS A 17 -14.68 18.21 1.31
C LYS A 17 -14.29 18.71 2.71
N ASP A 18 -15.09 18.38 3.70
CA ASP A 18 -14.98 18.76 5.11
C ASP A 18 -14.32 17.69 5.99
N ASN A 19 -14.06 16.49 5.45
CA ASN A 19 -13.50 15.38 6.22
C ASN A 19 -12.66 14.45 5.33
N ILE A 20 -11.34 14.60 5.45
CA ILE A 20 -10.35 13.78 4.74
C ILE A 20 -10.01 12.45 5.44
N GLY A 21 -10.64 12.19 6.60
CA GLY A 21 -10.40 10.97 7.39
C GLY A 21 -9.06 10.94 8.13
N LYS A 22 -8.77 9.80 8.78
CA LYS A 22 -7.50 9.55 9.48
C LYS A 22 -6.48 8.89 8.55
N PRO A 23 -5.17 9.16 8.70
CA PRO A 23 -4.13 8.47 7.93
C PRO A 23 -4.10 6.96 8.19
N LEU A 24 -3.74 6.13 7.20
CA LEU A 24 -3.51 4.67 7.36
C LEU A 24 -2.14 4.41 7.96
N LEU A 25 -1.19 5.27 7.63
CA LEU A 25 0.21 5.13 7.94
C LEU A 25 0.77 6.53 8.18
N SER A 26 1.73 6.63 9.09
CA SER A 26 2.49 7.85 9.35
C SER A 26 3.95 7.47 9.44
N LEU A 27 4.76 7.99 8.51
CA LEU A 27 6.19 7.71 8.44
C LEU A 27 6.99 8.91 8.94
N LYS A 28 8.10 8.64 9.61
CA LYS A 28 9.00 9.71 10.09
C LYS A 28 9.78 10.29 8.91
N LYS A 29 9.71 11.60 8.71
CA LYS A 29 10.52 12.29 7.70
C LYS A 29 12.02 12.01 7.92
N GLY A 30 12.77 11.83 6.84
CA GLY A 30 14.23 11.68 6.88
C GLY A 30 14.73 10.34 7.43
N LYS A 31 13.83 9.35 7.60
CA LYS A 31 14.20 7.98 7.92
C LYS A 31 13.74 7.03 6.83
N THR A 32 14.57 6.05 6.52
CA THR A 32 14.19 4.94 5.64
C THR A 32 13.24 4.01 6.39
N HIS A 33 12.12 3.66 5.75
CA HIS A 33 11.17 2.68 6.22
C HIS A 33 11.04 1.57 5.19
N ILE A 34 10.97 0.32 5.64
CA ILE A 34 10.59 -0.80 4.79
C ILE A 34 9.09 -1.04 4.98
N LEU A 35 8.34 -1.02 3.89
CA LEU A 35 6.91 -1.26 3.87
C LEU A 35 6.65 -2.55 3.10
N ARG A 36 5.82 -3.43 3.68
CA ARG A 36 5.29 -4.59 2.97
C ARG A 36 3.92 -4.26 2.41
N TRP A 37 3.75 -4.42 1.11
CA TRP A 37 2.44 -4.34 0.45
C TRP A 37 2.01 -5.74 0.07
N ARG A 38 0.84 -6.17 0.54
CA ARG A 38 0.37 -7.55 0.41
C ARG A 38 -1.04 -7.56 -0.15
N ASN A 39 -1.26 -8.37 -1.18
CA ASN A 39 -2.56 -8.53 -1.80
C ASN A 39 -3.14 -9.90 -1.44
N ASP A 40 -4.07 -9.94 -0.50
CA ASP A 40 -4.81 -11.14 -0.09
C ASP A 40 -6.14 -11.29 -0.86
N THR A 41 -6.22 -10.76 -2.09
CA THR A 41 -7.39 -10.94 -2.96
C THR A 41 -7.06 -11.77 -4.19
N SER A 42 -8.11 -12.16 -4.91
CA SER A 42 -8.03 -12.89 -6.18
C SER A 42 -7.74 -12.00 -7.40
N PHE A 43 -7.63 -10.68 -7.23
CA PHE A 43 -7.44 -9.71 -8.32
C PHE A 43 -6.08 -9.05 -8.23
N ALA A 44 -5.45 -8.71 -9.35
CA ALA A 44 -4.24 -7.90 -9.34
C ALA A 44 -4.58 -6.44 -9.02
N HIS A 45 -3.73 -5.76 -8.23
CA HIS A 45 -3.94 -4.36 -7.87
C HIS A 45 -2.72 -3.49 -8.19
N PRO A 46 -2.86 -2.46 -9.01
CA PRO A 46 -1.86 -1.41 -9.10
C PRO A 46 -1.95 -0.52 -7.86
N ILE A 47 -0.88 -0.47 -7.07
CA ILE A 47 -0.73 0.42 -5.92
C ILE A 47 0.11 1.61 -6.34
N HIS A 48 -0.47 2.80 -6.33
CA HIS A 48 0.21 4.07 -6.62
C HIS A 48 0.36 4.92 -5.36
N LEU A 49 1.54 5.53 -5.15
CA LEU A 49 1.81 6.43 -4.04
C LEU A 49 2.08 7.85 -4.54
N HIS A 50 1.19 8.78 -4.17
CA HIS A 50 1.32 10.18 -4.59
C HIS A 50 2.54 10.85 -3.96
N GLY A 51 3.27 11.64 -4.77
CA GLY A 51 4.37 12.49 -4.32
C GLY A 51 5.62 11.76 -3.84
N HIS A 52 5.67 10.43 -3.97
CA HIS A 52 6.81 9.62 -3.54
C HIS A 52 7.07 8.50 -4.55
N ALA A 53 8.34 8.30 -4.90
CA ALA A 53 8.79 7.03 -5.45
C ALA A 53 9.24 6.12 -4.30
N VAL A 54 9.13 4.81 -4.51
CA VAL A 54 9.63 3.78 -3.61
C VAL A 54 10.63 2.89 -4.33
N HIS A 55 11.54 2.28 -3.58
CA HIS A 55 12.45 1.28 -4.10
C HIS A 55 11.87 -0.10 -3.84
N LEU A 56 11.46 -0.84 -4.87
CA LEU A 56 11.14 -2.26 -4.76
C LEU A 56 12.41 -3.05 -4.45
N ILE A 57 12.43 -3.77 -3.33
CA ILE A 57 13.61 -4.50 -2.87
C ILE A 57 13.41 -6.01 -2.81
N SER A 58 12.17 -6.49 -2.66
CA SER A 58 11.84 -7.91 -2.73
C SER A 58 10.45 -8.14 -3.30
N THR A 59 10.24 -9.30 -3.91
CA THR A 59 8.93 -9.82 -4.32
C THR A 59 8.78 -11.23 -3.77
N ASP A 60 7.72 -11.48 -3.00
CA ASP A 60 7.44 -12.77 -2.36
C ASP A 60 8.62 -13.35 -1.55
N GLY A 61 9.41 -12.46 -0.94
CA GLY A 61 10.59 -12.82 -0.14
C GLY A 61 11.88 -12.93 -0.94
N GLU A 62 11.81 -13.02 -2.27
CA GLU A 62 12.97 -13.04 -3.15
C GLU A 62 13.50 -11.62 -3.35
N LYS A 63 14.76 -11.41 -3.00
CA LYS A 63 15.42 -10.10 -3.11
C LYS A 63 15.77 -9.83 -4.58
N LEU A 64 15.52 -8.59 -5.02
CA LEU A 64 15.99 -8.15 -6.33
C LEU A 64 17.52 -7.99 -6.32
N ALA A 65 18.15 -8.25 -7.46
CA ALA A 65 19.59 -8.00 -7.66
C ALA A 65 19.93 -6.52 -7.40
N GLU A 66 19.11 -5.62 -7.95
CA GLU A 66 19.13 -4.18 -7.64
C GLU A 66 17.72 -3.64 -7.42
N PRO A 67 17.53 -2.64 -6.53
CA PRO A 67 16.22 -2.07 -6.30
C PRO A 67 15.67 -1.31 -7.52
N LEU A 68 14.38 -1.45 -7.78
CA LEU A 68 13.69 -0.68 -8.83
C LEU A 68 12.96 0.52 -8.23
N ILE A 69 13.13 1.71 -8.81
CA ILE A 69 12.48 2.94 -8.36
C ILE A 69 11.16 3.12 -9.12
N MET A 70 10.04 3.08 -8.41
CA MET A 70 8.70 3.19 -9.01
C MET A 70 7.75 3.96 -8.10
N ASP A 71 6.76 4.64 -8.67
CA ASP A 71 5.64 5.23 -7.92
C ASP A 71 4.38 4.35 -7.91
N THR A 72 4.37 3.35 -8.79
CA THR A 72 3.25 2.43 -9.02
C THR A 72 3.77 1.00 -9.13
N LEU A 73 3.19 0.09 -8.37
CA LEU A 73 3.52 -1.34 -8.37
C LEU A 73 2.26 -2.16 -8.61
N LEU A 74 2.27 -3.03 -9.63
CA LEU A 74 1.24 -4.06 -9.78
C LEU A 74 1.55 -5.21 -8.83
N ILE A 75 0.64 -5.49 -7.90
CA ILE A 75 0.75 -6.62 -6.98
C ILE A 75 -0.28 -7.67 -7.42
N ASN A 76 0.21 -8.83 -7.86
CA ASN A 76 -0.65 -9.93 -8.30
C ASN A 76 -1.44 -10.54 -7.14
N SER A 77 -2.39 -11.40 -7.45
CA SER A 77 -3.17 -12.14 -6.44
C SER A 77 -2.24 -12.94 -5.51
N ASN A 78 -2.48 -12.86 -4.20
CA ASN A 78 -1.72 -13.54 -3.14
C ASN A 78 -0.21 -13.22 -3.10
N GLN A 79 0.21 -12.14 -3.75
CA GLN A 79 1.59 -11.67 -3.78
C GLN A 79 1.83 -10.61 -2.70
N TYR A 80 3.07 -10.52 -2.23
CA TYR A 80 3.56 -9.34 -1.52
C TYR A 80 4.88 -8.83 -2.07
N VAL A 81 5.11 -7.54 -1.86
CA VAL A 81 6.37 -6.87 -2.17
C VAL A 81 6.86 -6.11 -0.95
N ASP A 82 8.18 -6.06 -0.76
CA ASP A 82 8.79 -5.13 0.19
C ASP A 82 9.38 -3.95 -0.57
N VAL A 83 9.06 -2.74 -0.10
CA VAL A 83 9.54 -1.49 -0.67
C VAL A 83 10.26 -0.65 0.39
N ALA A 84 11.41 -0.08 0.03
CA ALA A 84 12.07 0.91 0.85
C ALA A 84 11.59 2.32 0.46
N SER A 85 11.23 3.11 1.47
CA SER A 85 10.81 4.51 1.30
C SER A 85 11.58 5.39 2.26
N SER A 86 12.24 6.40 1.72
CA SER A 86 12.96 7.45 2.46
C SER A 86 12.27 8.79 2.22
N PRO A 87 11.10 9.04 2.83
CA PRO A 87 10.30 10.19 2.49
C PRO A 87 11.02 11.50 2.88
N THR A 88 11.32 12.30 1.85
CA THR A 88 11.98 13.61 1.96
C THR A 88 10.99 14.73 2.32
N ILE A 89 9.70 14.46 2.18
CA ILE A 89 8.57 15.22 2.75
C ILE A 89 7.82 14.32 3.73
N PRO A 90 7.11 14.84 4.76
CA PRO A 90 6.30 13.99 5.62
C PRO A 90 5.28 13.20 4.79
N VAL A 91 5.19 11.87 4.97
CA VAL A 91 4.12 11.08 4.37
C VAL A 91 2.84 11.34 5.16
N ILE A 92 2.07 12.34 4.71
CA ILE A 92 0.73 12.62 5.19
C ILE A 92 -0.21 12.06 4.12
N GLY A 93 -0.43 10.75 4.20
CA GLY A 93 -1.12 9.99 3.17
C GLY A 93 -1.16 8.51 3.53
N ARG A 94 -2.31 7.89 3.30
CA ARG A 94 -2.64 6.50 3.64
C ARG A 94 -1.79 5.52 2.80
N CYS A 95 -0.94 4.66 3.36
CA CYS A 95 -0.50 3.44 2.64
C CYS A 95 0.12 2.33 3.52
N ILE A 96 -0.73 1.48 4.09
CA ILE A 96 -0.45 0.04 4.03
C ILE A 96 -1.64 -0.47 3.22
N VAL A 97 -1.40 -0.99 2.03
CA VAL A 97 -2.47 -1.57 1.21
C VAL A 97 -2.47 -3.07 1.42
N THR A 98 -3.36 -3.51 2.29
CA THR A 98 -3.81 -4.91 2.30
C THR A 98 -5.20 -4.97 1.69
N PHE A 99 -5.28 -5.32 0.41
CA PHE A 99 -6.55 -5.75 -0.14
C PHE A 99 -6.83 -7.15 0.39
N SER A 100 -7.95 -7.33 1.07
CA SER A 100 -8.35 -8.61 1.65
C SER A 100 -9.77 -8.94 1.17
N ASN A 101 -9.98 -10.16 0.68
CA ASN A 101 -11.33 -10.67 0.45
C ASN A 101 -12.05 -10.82 1.80
N MET A 102 -12.86 -9.83 2.20
CA MET A 102 -13.71 -9.96 3.37
C MET A 102 -14.81 -11.00 3.08
N PRO A 103 -15.07 -11.97 3.98
CA PRO A 103 -16.22 -12.86 3.83
C PRO A 103 -17.51 -12.03 3.84
N GLN A 104 -18.42 -12.32 2.91
CA GLN A 104 -19.70 -11.62 2.85
C GLN A 104 -20.57 -12.01 4.05
N PRO A 105 -21.20 -11.07 4.77
CA PRO A 105 -22.28 -11.43 5.67
C PRO A 105 -23.40 -12.06 4.83
N ALA A 106 -23.93 -13.19 5.33
CA ALA A 106 -25.07 -13.88 4.74
C ALA A 106 -26.32 -12.99 4.65
#